data_AF-A0A365ZET7-F1
#
_entry.id   AF-A0A365ZET7-F1
#
_cell.length_a   1.000
_cell.length_b   1.000
_cell.length_c   1.000
_cell.angle_alpha   90.00
_cell.angle_beta   90.00
_cell.angle_gamma   90.00
#
_symmetry.space_group_name_H-M   'P 1'
#
loop_
_entity.id
_entity.type
_entity.pdbx_description
1 polymer ?
#
loop_
_entity_poly.entity_id
_entity_poly.type
_entity_poly.pdbx_seq_one_letter_code
_entity_poly.pdbx_strand_id
1 'polypeptide(L)'
;METVLRFEAERDDPGSEFMAKARARDAEKKRALDAARARLTAVRYGPGVIDACARVADAFDLVGHRGDLVLGRAARALAAIEGAPMADAGHVARVAKLVLVHRRGRGESGTLPPWTADDDARVARTLPNAEG
;
A
#
# COMPACT_ATOMS: atom_id res chain seq x y z
N MET A 1 13.42 16.77 -14.32
CA MET A 1 12.57 17.71 -15.09
C MET A 1 12.66 17.43 -16.60
N GLU A 2 13.83 17.03 -17.10
CA GLU A 2 14.06 16.62 -18.50
C GLU A 2 13.14 15.48 -18.99
N THR A 3 12.87 14.46 -18.16
CA THR A 3 11.99 13.33 -18.54
C THR A 3 10.55 13.74 -18.85
N VAL A 4 10.02 14.77 -18.19
CA VAL A 4 8.63 15.22 -18.40
C VAL A 4 8.52 15.99 -19.72
N LEU A 5 9.47 16.89 -19.98
CA LEU A 5 9.50 17.65 -21.23
C LEU A 5 9.79 16.73 -22.43
N ARG A 6 10.66 15.73 -22.25
CA ARG A 6 10.90 14.68 -23.25
C ARG A 6 9.66 13.87 -23.54
N PHE A 7 8.89 13.49 -22.51
CA PHE A 7 7.61 12.81 -22.69
C PHE A 7 6.65 13.69 -23.51
N GLU A 8 6.43 14.94 -23.14
CA GLU A 8 5.53 15.83 -23.89
C GLU A 8 5.97 16.04 -25.34
N ALA A 9 7.28 16.17 -25.59
CA ALA A 9 7.82 16.35 -26.94
C ALA A 9 7.65 15.11 -27.83
N GLU A 10 7.75 13.90 -27.26
CA GLU A 10 7.76 12.65 -28.02
C GLU A 10 6.42 11.89 -27.98
N ARG A 11 5.43 12.30 -27.16
CA ARG A 11 4.25 11.45 -26.89
C ARG A 11 3.42 11.10 -28.13
N ASP A 12 3.32 12.06 -29.05
CA ASP A 12 2.50 11.97 -30.26
C ASP A 12 3.32 11.46 -31.47
N ASP A 13 4.62 11.20 -31.29
CA ASP A 13 5.50 10.62 -32.31
C ASP A 13 5.32 9.09 -32.39
N PRO A 14 4.80 8.55 -33.51
CA PRO A 14 4.66 7.11 -33.71
C PRO A 14 6.01 6.36 -33.76
N GLY A 15 7.10 7.05 -34.12
CA GLY A 15 8.45 6.51 -34.26
C GLY A 15 9.30 6.55 -32.98
N SER A 16 8.82 7.19 -31.91
CA SER A 16 9.61 7.35 -30.68
C SER A 16 9.82 5.99 -29.97
N GLU A 17 11.09 5.56 -29.92
CA GLU A 17 11.49 4.39 -29.12
C GLU A 17 11.26 4.61 -27.62
N PHE A 18 11.43 5.85 -27.14
CA PHE A 18 11.21 6.18 -25.73
C PHE A 18 9.75 5.92 -25.34
N MET A 19 8.82 6.37 -26.18
CA MET A 19 7.39 6.12 -25.99
C MET A 19 7.03 4.65 -26.18
N ALA A 20 7.63 3.95 -27.14
CA ALA A 20 7.44 2.50 -27.31
C ALA A 20 7.86 1.71 -26.05
N LYS A 21 9.04 2.02 -25.49
CA LYS A 21 9.55 1.42 -24.23
C LYS A 21 8.66 1.78 -23.03
N ALA A 22 8.15 3.01 -22.96
CA ALA A 22 7.21 3.42 -21.91
C ALA A 22 5.89 2.62 -22.00
N ARG A 23 5.28 2.55 -23.18
CA ARG A 23 4.05 1.78 -23.44
C ARG A 23 4.21 0.30 -23.11
N ALA A 24 5.35 -0.30 -23.47
CA ALA A 24 5.62 -1.71 -23.15
C ALA A 24 5.65 -1.97 -21.63
N ARG A 25 6.34 -1.10 -20.88
CA ARG A 25 6.39 -1.17 -19.40
C ARG A 25 5.02 -0.94 -18.76
N ASP A 26 4.24 0.00 -19.28
CA ASP A 26 2.88 0.24 -18.77
C ASP A 26 1.93 -0.92 -19.08
N ALA A 27 2.04 -1.53 -20.26
CA ALA A 27 1.29 -2.75 -20.59
C ALA A 27 1.65 -3.91 -19.65
N GLU A 28 2.92 -4.06 -19.28
CA GLU A 28 3.35 -5.05 -18.28
C GLU A 28 2.77 -4.78 -16.89
N LYS A 29 2.85 -3.54 -16.40
CA LYS A 29 2.22 -3.13 -15.14
C LYS A 29 0.71 -3.35 -15.15
N LYS A 30 0.05 -3.05 -16.27
CA LYS A 30 -1.39 -3.29 -16.46
C LYS A 30 -1.72 -4.77 -16.32
N ARG A 31 -0.97 -5.65 -17.00
CA ARG A 31 -1.16 -7.12 -16.88
C ARG A 31 -0.97 -7.59 -15.44
N ALA A 32 0.06 -7.10 -14.74
CA ALA A 32 0.29 -7.43 -13.33
C ALA A 32 -0.88 -6.98 -12.43
N LEU A 33 -1.39 -5.76 -12.63
CA LEU A 33 -2.53 -5.23 -11.89
C LEU A 33 -3.83 -5.99 -12.17
N ASP A 34 -4.10 -6.32 -13.43
CA ASP A 34 -5.28 -7.09 -13.82
C ASP A 34 -5.24 -8.50 -13.19
N ALA A 35 -4.06 -9.13 -13.15
CA ALA A 35 -3.86 -10.41 -12.45
C ALA A 35 -4.05 -10.28 -10.93
N ALA A 36 -3.55 -9.21 -10.30
CA ALA A 36 -3.77 -8.95 -8.87
C ALA A 36 -5.26 -8.75 -8.55
N ARG A 37 -6.00 -8.00 -9.37
CA ARG A 37 -7.45 -7.81 -9.23
C ARG A 37 -8.22 -9.12 -9.31
N ALA A 38 -7.83 -10.00 -10.23
CA ALA A 38 -8.45 -11.33 -10.35
C ALA A 38 -8.22 -12.20 -9.11
N ARG A 39 -7.05 -12.10 -8.46
CA ARG A 39 -6.73 -12.85 -7.24
C ARG A 39 -7.41 -12.30 -5.98
N LEU A 40 -7.66 -10.99 -5.93
CA LEU A 40 -8.09 -10.28 -4.72
C LEU A 40 -9.28 -10.92 -4.00
N THR A 41 -10.27 -11.42 -4.75
CA THR A 41 -11.46 -12.07 -4.19
C THR A 41 -11.14 -13.37 -3.46
N ALA A 42 -10.09 -14.09 -3.89
CA ALA A 42 -9.63 -15.34 -3.29
C ALA A 42 -8.62 -15.15 -2.14
N VAL A 43 -7.96 -13.98 -2.04
CA VAL A 43 -7.01 -13.70 -0.96
C VAL A 43 -7.74 -13.65 0.37
N ARG A 44 -7.33 -14.50 1.32
CA ARG A 44 -7.90 -14.57 2.67
C ARG A 44 -7.11 -13.72 3.67
N TYR A 45 -7.71 -13.43 4.82
CA TYR A 45 -6.95 -12.93 5.96
C TYR A 45 -6.25 -14.10 6.63
N GLY A 46 -4.94 -13.96 6.86
CA GLY A 46 -4.18 -14.93 7.63
C GLY A 46 -4.53 -14.89 9.12
N PRO A 47 -4.06 -15.90 9.88
CA PRO A 47 -4.23 -15.94 11.33
C PRO A 47 -3.76 -14.63 11.98
N GLY A 48 -4.55 -14.09 12.90
CA GLY A 48 -4.19 -12.89 13.68
C GLY A 48 -4.12 -11.57 12.89
N VAL A 49 -4.36 -11.54 11.57
CA VAL A 49 -4.28 -10.30 10.78
C VAL A 49 -5.35 -9.28 11.15
N ILE A 50 -6.58 -9.75 11.40
CA ILE A 50 -7.68 -8.87 11.82
C ILE A 50 -7.34 -8.22 13.16
N ASP A 51 -6.87 -9.01 14.12
CA ASP A 51 -6.46 -8.52 15.44
C ASP A 51 -5.25 -7.57 15.33
N ALA A 52 -4.31 -7.88 14.45
CA ALA A 52 -3.16 -7.02 14.15
C ALA A 52 -3.60 -5.66 13.60
N CYS A 53 -4.57 -5.62 12.67
CA CYS A 53 -5.12 -4.36 12.17
C CYS A 53 -5.79 -3.54 13.27
N ALA A 54 -6.53 -4.18 14.18
CA ALA A 54 -7.15 -3.51 15.33
C ALA A 54 -6.09 -2.93 16.29
N ARG A 55 -5.06 -3.71 16.64
CA ARG A 55 -3.96 -3.28 17.51
C ARG A 55 -3.15 -2.12 16.92
N VAL A 56 -2.88 -2.17 15.61
CA VAL A 56 -2.20 -1.07 14.92
C VAL A 56 -3.08 0.18 14.94
N ALA A 57 -4.38 0.08 14.68
CA ALA A 57 -5.28 1.24 14.71
C ALA A 57 -5.34 1.86 16.12
N ASP A 58 -5.40 1.04 17.16
CA ASP A 58 -5.42 1.44 18.57
C ASP A 58 -4.12 2.13 18.98
N ALA A 59 -2.96 1.58 18.60
CA ALA A 59 -1.65 2.17 18.92
C ALA A 59 -1.39 3.56 18.30
N PHE A 60 -2.23 3.98 17.35
CA PHE A 60 -2.19 5.30 16.72
C PHE A 60 -3.40 6.17 17.11
N ASP A 61 -4.16 5.78 18.14
CA ASP A 61 -5.32 6.49 18.67
C ASP A 61 -6.35 6.84 17.57
N LEU A 62 -6.51 5.94 16.60
CA LEU A 62 -7.41 6.19 15.48
C LEU A 62 -8.86 6.08 15.91
N VAL A 63 -9.61 7.17 15.72
CA VAL A 63 -11.04 7.19 16.01
C VAL A 63 -11.83 6.34 15.00
N GLY A 64 -12.51 5.32 15.53
CA GLY A 64 -13.50 4.48 14.84
C GLY A 64 -12.95 3.35 13.96
N HIS A 65 -13.83 2.38 13.62
CA HIS A 65 -13.52 1.15 12.87
C HIS A 65 -13.24 1.34 11.36
N ARG A 66 -12.84 2.54 10.93
CA ARG A 66 -12.43 2.75 9.53
C ARG A 66 -10.93 2.54 9.33
N GLY A 67 -10.12 2.69 10.38
CA GLY A 67 -8.66 2.54 10.28
C GLY A 67 -8.22 1.09 10.04
N ASP A 68 -8.68 0.21 10.93
CA ASP A 68 -8.56 -1.25 10.87
C ASP A 68 -9.14 -1.85 9.59
N LEU A 69 -10.33 -1.43 9.15
CA LEU A 69 -10.92 -1.91 7.90
C LEU A 69 -10.05 -1.57 6.67
N VAL A 70 -9.53 -0.35 6.61
CA VAL A 70 -8.70 0.09 5.48
C VAL A 70 -7.32 -0.58 5.53
N LEU A 71 -6.74 -0.78 6.72
CA LEU A 71 -5.52 -1.58 6.91
C LEU A 71 -5.69 -2.99 6.36
N GLY A 72 -6.78 -3.69 6.74
CA GLY A 72 -7.04 -5.04 6.27
C GLY A 72 -7.23 -5.11 4.75
N ARG A 73 -7.97 -4.18 4.16
CA ARG A 73 -8.16 -4.10 2.70
C ARG A 73 -6.85 -3.83 1.97
N ALA A 74 -6.02 -2.92 2.48
CA ALA A 74 -4.74 -2.61 1.89
C ALA A 74 -3.77 -3.80 1.98
N ALA A 75 -3.74 -4.51 3.12
CA ALA A 75 -2.93 -5.71 3.29
C ALA A 75 -3.34 -6.82 2.31
N ARG A 76 -4.65 -7.06 2.13
CA ARG A 76 -5.16 -8.00 1.11
C ARG A 76 -4.83 -7.58 -0.31
N ALA A 77 -4.90 -6.29 -0.60
CA ALA A 77 -4.51 -5.78 -1.92
C ALA A 77 -3.01 -6.00 -2.19
N LEU A 78 -2.16 -5.77 -1.20
CA LEU A 78 -0.72 -6.04 -1.32
C LEU A 78 -0.44 -7.53 -1.50
N ALA A 79 -1.07 -8.40 -0.71
CA ALA A 79 -0.98 -9.84 -0.89
C ALA A 79 -1.42 -10.30 -2.29
N ALA A 80 -2.49 -9.70 -2.84
CA ALA A 80 -2.95 -9.99 -4.19
C ALA A 80 -1.94 -9.55 -5.28
N ILE A 81 -1.28 -8.40 -5.08
CA ILE A 81 -0.20 -7.90 -5.94
C ILE A 81 1.00 -8.86 -5.91
N GLU A 82 1.32 -9.41 -4.74
CA GLU A 82 2.46 -10.32 -4.54
C GLU A 82 2.16 -11.78 -4.86
N GLY A 83 0.90 -12.09 -5.18
CA GLY A 83 0.47 -13.46 -5.46
C GLY A 83 0.35 -14.35 -4.21
N ALA A 84 0.36 -13.76 -3.02
CA ALA A 84 0.17 -14.48 -1.76
C ALA A 84 -1.31 -14.90 -1.61
N PRO A 85 -1.60 -16.15 -1.20
CA PRO A 85 -2.97 -16.62 -1.00
C PRO A 85 -3.65 -16.00 0.23
N MET A 86 -2.85 -15.44 1.14
CA MET A 86 -3.29 -14.91 2.42
C MET A 86 -2.50 -13.64 2.73
N ALA A 87 -3.19 -12.61 3.23
CA ALA A 87 -2.51 -11.47 3.86
C ALA A 87 -1.97 -11.91 5.22
N ASP A 88 -0.82 -11.37 5.62
CA ASP A 88 -0.16 -11.63 6.90
C ASP A 88 0.24 -10.31 7.59
N ALA A 89 0.89 -10.41 8.75
CA ALA A 89 1.37 -9.26 9.51
C ALA A 89 2.40 -8.42 8.73
N GLY A 90 3.24 -9.03 7.90
CA GLY A 90 4.21 -8.33 7.05
C GLY A 90 3.52 -7.44 6.00
N HIS A 91 2.41 -7.90 5.43
CA HIS A 91 1.59 -7.08 4.54
C HIS A 91 0.99 -5.89 5.29
N VAL A 92 0.48 -6.10 6.52
CA VAL A 92 -0.05 -5.03 7.38
C VAL A 92 1.02 -3.98 7.69
N ALA A 93 2.24 -4.41 8.05
CA ALA A 93 3.36 -3.51 8.33
C ALA A 93 3.64 -2.56 7.16
N ARG A 94 3.70 -3.11 5.95
CA ARG A 94 4.09 -2.37 4.74
C ARG A 94 3.04 -1.37 4.28
N VAL A 95 1.75 -1.65 4.53
CA VAL A 95 0.67 -0.73 4.16
C VAL A 95 0.33 0.28 5.25
N ALA A 96 0.81 0.08 6.48
CA ALA A 96 0.46 0.92 7.64
C ALA A 96 0.71 2.40 7.38
N LYS A 97 1.91 2.77 6.91
CA LYS A 97 2.22 4.16 6.57
C LYS A 97 1.21 4.78 5.59
N LEU A 98 0.87 4.08 4.51
CA LEU A 98 -0.05 4.57 3.48
C LEU A 98 -1.46 4.81 4.03
N VAL A 99 -1.90 3.99 4.97
CA VAL A 99 -3.24 4.07 5.56
C VAL A 99 -3.32 5.10 6.69
N LEU A 100 -2.29 5.19 7.52
CA LEU A 100 -2.33 5.90 8.80
C LEU A 100 -1.92 7.37 8.68
N VAL A 101 -1.00 7.73 7.77
CA VAL A 101 -0.46 9.11 7.66
C VAL A 101 -1.57 10.17 7.55
N HIS A 102 -2.60 9.89 6.77
CA HIS A 102 -3.71 10.84 6.55
C HIS A 102 -4.82 10.78 7.61
N ARG A 103 -4.78 9.78 8.50
CA ARG A 103 -5.77 9.56 9.55
C ARG A 103 -5.30 10.06 10.92
N ARG A 104 -4.01 10.28 11.08
CA ARG A 104 -3.45 11.00 12.23
C ARG A 104 -3.97 12.43 12.18
N GLY A 105 -4.46 12.92 13.33
CA GLY A 105 -5.05 14.25 13.44
C GLY A 105 -4.18 15.30 12.75
N ARG A 106 -4.82 16.26 12.08
CA ARG A 106 -4.11 17.46 11.64
C ARG A 106 -3.65 18.15 12.91
N GLY A 107 -2.34 18.43 13.03
CA GLY A 107 -1.88 19.34 14.07
C GLY A 107 -2.56 20.69 13.92
N GLU A 108 -2.41 21.57 14.91
CA GLU A 108 -3.02 22.91 14.91
C GLU A 108 -2.71 23.73 13.63
N SER A 109 -1.59 23.43 12.95
CA SER A 109 -1.20 24.03 11.67
C SER A 109 -1.84 23.42 10.40
N GLY A 110 -2.70 22.42 10.49
CA GLY A 110 -3.31 21.77 9.31
C GLY A 110 -2.38 20.79 8.57
N THR A 111 -1.09 20.78 8.89
CA THR A 111 -0.07 19.87 8.36
C THR A 111 -0.19 18.48 8.99
N LEU A 112 -0.07 17.44 8.17
CA LEU A 112 0.01 16.06 8.66
C LEU A 112 1.36 15.83 9.35
N PRO A 113 1.39 15.19 10.53
CA PRO A 113 2.66 14.85 11.16
C PRO A 113 3.49 13.94 10.23
N PRO A 114 4.81 14.16 10.13
CA PRO A 114 5.67 13.30 9.33
C PRO A 114 5.65 11.87 9.88
N TRP A 115 5.72 10.89 8.98
CA TRP A 115 5.95 9.50 9.36
C TRP A 115 7.42 9.27 9.65
N THR A 116 7.76 8.80 10.84
CA THR A 116 9.14 8.59 11.28
C THR A 116 9.49 7.11 11.46
N ALA A 117 10.77 6.81 11.68
CA ALA A 117 11.20 5.45 12.04
C ALA A 117 10.57 4.95 13.35
N ASP A 118 10.20 5.85 14.26
CA ASP A 118 9.50 5.49 15.50
C ASP A 118 8.08 5.00 15.23
N ASP A 119 7.42 5.54 14.19
CA ASP A 119 6.12 5.05 13.75
C ASP A 119 6.24 3.64 13.13
N ASP A 120 7.28 3.39 12.32
CA ASP A 120 7.59 2.05 11.81
C ASP A 120 7.85 1.06 12.95
N ALA A 121 8.66 1.47 13.94
CA ALA A 121 8.93 0.66 15.12
C ALA A 121 7.68 0.42 15.96
N ARG A 122 6.77 1.40 16.06
CA ARG A 122 5.49 1.26 16.73
C ARG A 122 4.63 0.20 16.06
N VAL A 123 4.50 0.25 14.72
CA VAL A 123 3.79 -0.78 13.95
C VAL A 123 4.42 -2.14 14.21
N ALA A 124 5.74 -2.28 14.08
CA ALA A 124 6.43 -3.56 14.28
C ALA A 124 6.16 -4.18 15.66
N ARG A 125 6.14 -3.37 16.74
CA ARG A 125 5.84 -3.85 18.10
C ARG A 125 4.40 -4.32 18.30
N THR A 126 3.45 -3.81 17.50
CA THR A 126 2.02 -4.15 17.63
C THR A 126 1.63 -5.42 16.89
N LEU A 127 2.45 -5.81 15.91
CA LEU A 127 2.20 -6.99 15.10
C LEU A 127 2.67 -8.25 15.83
N PRO A 128 1.94 -9.38 15.70
CA PRO A 128 2.44 -10.65 16.20
C PRO A 128 3.76 -10.99 15.50
N ASN A 129 4.69 -11.63 16.22
CA ASN A 129 5.83 -12.28 15.58
C ASN A 129 5.28 -13.19 14.49
N ALA A 130 5.83 -13.09 13.27
CA ALA A 130 5.45 -13.92 12.15
C ALA A 130 5.92 -15.36 12.42
N GLU A 131 5.23 -16.05 13.32
CA GLU A 131 5.33 -17.49 13.50
C GLU A 131 4.25 -18.12 12.60
N GLY A 132 4.72 -18.95 11.68
CA GLY A 132 3.99 -19.46 10.51
C GLY A 132 2.83 -20.40 10.80
#